data_AF-A0A7T6XFP4-F1
#
_entry.id   AF-A0A7T6XFP4-F1
#
_cell.length_a   1.000
_cell.length_b   1.000
_cell.length_c   1.000
_cell.angle_alpha   90.00
_cell.angle_beta   90.00
_cell.angle_gamma   90.00
#
_symmetry.space_group_name_H-M   'P 1'
#
loop_
_entity.id
_entity.type
_entity.pdbx_description
1 polymer ?
#
loop_
_entity_poly.entity_id
_entity_poly.type
_entity_poly.pdbx_seq_one_letter_code
_entity_poly.pdbx_strand_id
1 'polypeptide(L)'
;MVRKGDPSRNIVGVHVQDMAEAHINALDSKIVDGSKYLLAGPKPTGLEIARIVHRLYPDSGALISEDFQGVSFPVDVTKAETELGIQCWSFEEMIRDLMDQQLGFE
;
A
#
# COMPACT_ATOMS: atom_id res chain seq x y z
N MET A 1 6.32 1.87 24.38
CA MET A 1 5.93 3.29 24.16
C MET A 1 5.31 3.36 22.77
N VAL A 2 3.98 3.46 22.66
CA VAL A 2 3.30 3.56 21.36
C VAL A 2 3.52 4.97 20.82
N ARG A 3 4.26 5.11 19.71
CA ARG A 3 4.42 6.41 19.04
C ARG A 3 3.07 6.79 18.42
N LYS A 4 2.53 7.95 18.79
CA LYS A 4 1.38 8.54 18.08
C LYS A 4 1.89 9.10 16.75
N GLY A 5 1.38 8.55 15.64
CA GLY A 5 1.62 9.09 14.30
C GLY A 5 0.79 10.35 14.05
N ASP A 6 1.27 11.21 13.17
CA ASP A 6 0.49 12.34 12.63
C ASP A 6 -0.36 11.83 11.43
N PRO A 7 -1.69 11.81 11.55
CA PRO A 7 -2.58 11.30 10.52
C PRO A 7 -2.73 12.19 9.28
N SER A 8 -2.16 13.40 9.27
CA SER A 8 -2.37 14.38 8.18
C SER A 8 -1.58 14.11 6.89
N ARG A 9 -0.90 12.96 6.78
CA ARG A 9 0.00 12.65 5.67
C ARG A 9 -0.69 11.91 4.53
N ASN A 10 -0.17 12.08 3.32
CA ASN A 10 -0.58 11.31 2.15
C ASN A 10 -0.33 9.81 2.40
N ILE A 11 -1.34 8.99 2.09
CA ILE A 11 -1.33 7.54 2.31
C ILE A 11 -1.20 6.73 1.01
N VAL A 12 -0.84 7.37 -0.11
CA VAL A 12 -0.47 6.66 -1.34
C VAL A 12 0.72 5.74 -1.03
N GLY A 13 0.49 4.44 -1.19
CA GLY A 13 1.47 3.39 -0.96
C GLY A 13 1.30 2.28 -1.99
N VAL A 14 2.26 1.37 -2.00
CA VAL A 14 2.25 0.17 -2.85
C VAL A 14 2.74 -1.01 -2.00
N HIS A 15 2.27 -2.23 -2.30
CA HIS A 15 2.77 -3.40 -1.60
C HIS A 15 4.26 -3.61 -1.91
N VAL A 16 5.04 -4.08 -0.93
CA VAL A 16 6.48 -4.29 -1.13
C VAL A 16 6.75 -5.37 -2.18
N GLN A 17 5.86 -6.36 -2.30
CA GLN A 17 5.94 -7.40 -3.31
C GLN A 17 5.76 -6.85 -4.73
N ASP A 18 4.76 -5.98 -4.95
CA ASP A 18 4.54 -5.31 -6.25
C ASP A 18 5.77 -4.49 -6.67
N MET A 19 6.45 -3.85 -5.70
CA MET A 19 7.68 -3.12 -5.95
C MET A 19 8.81 -4.06 -6.37
N ALA A 20 8.97 -5.21 -5.69
CA ALA A 20 9.96 -6.21 -6.07
C ALA A 20 9.71 -6.77 -7.48
N GLU A 21 8.45 -7.10 -7.80
CA GLU A 21 8.05 -7.58 -9.13
C GLU A 21 8.30 -6.53 -10.21
N ALA A 22 8.01 -5.26 -9.95
CA ALA A 22 8.29 -4.18 -10.89
C ALA A 22 9.78 -4.05 -11.20
N HIS A 23 10.66 -4.23 -10.20
CA HIS A 23 12.11 -4.22 -10.43
C HIS A 23 12.55 -5.38 -11.32
N ILE A 24 11.95 -6.56 -11.16
CA ILE A 24 12.25 -7.73 -12.00
C ILE A 24 11.74 -7.49 -13.43
N ASN A 25 10.50 -7.04 -13.57
CA ASN A 25 9.86 -6.84 -14.88
C ASN A 25 10.54 -5.72 -15.69
N ALA A 26 11.10 -4.72 -15.01
CA ALA A 26 11.87 -3.65 -15.65
C ALA A 26 13.17 -4.15 -16.33
N LEU A 27 13.62 -5.38 -16.05
CA LEU A 27 14.77 -6.00 -16.69
C LEU A 27 14.44 -6.70 -18.01
N ASP A 28 13.16 -6.79 -18.42
CA ASP A 28 12.81 -7.35 -19.72
C ASP A 28 13.43 -6.49 -20.84
N SER A 29 14.09 -7.15 -21.79
CA SER A 29 14.71 -6.53 -22.98
C SER A 29 13.79 -5.64 -23.83
N LYS A 30 12.46 -5.78 -23.68
CA LYS A 30 11.45 -4.95 -24.34
C LYS A 30 11.30 -3.58 -23.68
N ILE A 31 11.74 -3.43 -22.43
CA ILE A 31 11.70 -2.17 -21.69
C ILE A 31 12.85 -1.27 -22.17
N VAL A 32 12.51 -0.03 -22.52
CA VAL A 32 13.51 0.95 -22.95
C VAL A 32 14.40 1.33 -21.76
N ASP A 33 15.71 1.24 -21.94
CA ASP A 33 16.69 1.61 -20.90
C ASP A 33 16.46 3.05 -20.40
N GLY A 34 16.64 3.24 -19.10
CA GLY A 34 16.35 4.51 -18.42
C GLY A 34 14.86 4.86 -18.26
N SER A 35 13.94 3.95 -18.58
CA SER A 35 12.52 4.13 -18.32
C SER A 35 12.22 4.37 -16.85
N LYS A 36 11.26 5.26 -16.59
CA LYS A 36 10.79 5.62 -15.25
C LYS A 36 9.34 5.20 -15.11
N TYR A 37 9.01 4.69 -13.92
CA TYR A 37 7.69 4.17 -13.57
C TYR A 37 7.26 4.74 -12.23
N LEU A 38 5.98 5.11 -12.14
CA LEU A 38 5.33 5.41 -10.87
C LEU A 38 4.55 4.17 -10.44
N LEU A 39 4.87 3.67 -9.25
CA LEU A 39 4.15 2.57 -8.64
C LEU A 39 3.31 3.12 -7.48
N ALA A 40 2.02 2.87 -7.52
CA ALA A 40 1.09 3.18 -6.46
C ALA A 40 -0.06 2.18 -6.53
N GLY A 41 -0.40 1.59 -5.39
CA GLY A 41 -1.53 0.69 -5.27
C GLY A 41 -2.87 1.42 -5.15
N PRO A 42 -3.93 0.69 -4.75
CA PRO A 42 -5.22 1.27 -4.47
C PRO A 42 -5.14 2.42 -3.46
N LYS A 43 -6.05 3.39 -3.61
CA LYS A 43 -6.03 4.68 -2.91
C LYS A 43 -7.14 4.73 -1.85
N PRO A 44 -7.00 4.05 -0.71
CA PRO A 44 -8.01 4.14 0.34
C PRO A 44 -7.97 5.53 0.99
N THR A 45 -9.01 5.78 1.78
CA THR A 45 -9.11 6.83 2.78
C THR A 45 -8.68 6.30 4.15
N GLY A 46 -8.31 7.20 5.05
CA GLY A 46 -8.00 6.81 6.42
C GLY A 46 -9.16 6.10 7.14
N LEU A 47 -10.41 6.49 6.85
CA LEU A 47 -11.62 5.80 7.31
C LEU A 47 -11.65 4.33 6.89
N GLU A 48 -11.36 4.04 5.62
CA GLU A 48 -11.35 2.67 5.09
C GLU A 48 -10.26 1.83 5.76
N ILE A 49 -9.07 2.41 5.99
CA ILE A 49 -7.97 1.75 6.70
C ILE A 49 -8.40 1.40 8.14
N ALA A 50 -8.96 2.36 8.87
CA ALA A 50 -9.43 2.14 10.24
C ALA A 50 -10.47 1.01 10.31
N ARG A 51 -11.41 0.98 9.36
CA ARG A 51 -12.43 -0.07 9.27
C ARG A 51 -11.85 -1.44 8.95
N ILE A 52 -10.86 -1.52 8.06
CA ILE A 52 -10.16 -2.79 7.77
C ILE A 52 -9.47 -3.30 9.04
N VAL A 53 -8.72 -2.45 9.73
CA VAL A 53 -7.99 -2.83 10.95
C VAL A 53 -8.95 -3.28 12.04
N HIS A 54 -10.01 -2.53 12.33
CA HIS A 54 -10.98 -2.91 13.37
C HIS A 54 -11.75 -4.20 13.03
N ARG A 55 -12.04 -4.43 11.75
CA ARG A 55 -12.75 -5.64 11.31
C ARG A 55 -11.86 -6.88 11.36
N LEU A 56 -10.61 -6.78 10.90
CA LEU A 56 -9.70 -7.93 10.80
C LEU A 56 -8.94 -8.21 12.10
N TYR A 57 -8.67 -7.17 12.90
CA TYR A 57 -7.82 -7.24 14.08
C TYR A 57 -8.45 -6.54 15.31
N PRO A 58 -9.67 -6.92 15.73
CA PRO A 58 -10.40 -6.22 16.81
C PRO A 58 -9.64 -6.23 18.15
N ASP A 59 -8.87 -7.28 18.43
CA ASP A 59 -8.17 -7.46 19.71
C ASP A 59 -6.69 -7.04 19.66
N SER A 60 -6.24 -6.40 18.57
CA SER A 60 -4.83 -5.99 18.40
C SER A 60 -4.38 -4.86 19.33
N GLY A 61 -5.32 -4.17 19.98
CA GLY A 61 -5.04 -2.94 20.71
C GLY A 61 -4.65 -1.75 19.82
N ALA A 62 -4.89 -1.83 18.51
CA ALA A 62 -4.63 -0.74 17.58
C ALA A 62 -5.41 0.52 17.96
N LEU A 63 -4.72 1.66 17.96
CA LEU A 63 -5.27 2.97 18.35
C LEU A 63 -5.73 3.81 17.15
N ILE A 64 -5.81 3.22 15.96
CA ILE A 64 -6.36 3.89 14.78
C ILE A 64 -7.84 4.20 15.02
N SER A 65 -8.29 5.36 14.55
CA SER A 65 -9.68 5.83 14.70
C SER A 65 -10.29 6.06 13.32
N GLU A 66 -11.61 5.92 13.19
CA GLU A 66 -12.36 6.32 11.99
C GLU A 66 -12.26 7.82 11.69
N ASP A 67 -11.85 8.65 12.65
CA ASP A 67 -11.52 10.07 12.43
C ASP A 67 -10.20 10.28 11.68
N PHE A 68 -9.51 9.21 11.28
CA PHE A 68 -8.28 9.26 10.52
C PHE A 68 -8.49 9.95 9.16
N GLN A 69 -8.02 11.19 9.05
CA GLN A 69 -8.12 12.05 7.85
C GLN A 69 -7.05 11.75 6.79
N GLY A 70 -6.56 10.50 6.71
CA GLY A 70 -5.60 10.10 5.68
C GLY A 70 -6.24 10.26 4.29
N VAL A 71 -5.60 11.06 3.42
CA VAL A 71 -6.06 11.32 2.05
C VAL A 71 -5.04 10.84 1.03
N SER A 72 -5.53 10.24 -0.06
CA SER A 72 -4.71 9.83 -1.20
C SER A 72 -4.87 10.85 -2.33
N PHE A 73 -3.76 11.35 -2.88
CA PHE A 73 -3.82 12.16 -4.10
C PHE A 73 -3.99 11.28 -5.34
N PRO A 74 -4.64 11.79 -6.40
CA PRO A 74 -4.70 11.09 -7.66
C PRO A 74 -3.29 10.98 -8.26
N VAL A 75 -2.91 9.75 -8.60
CA VAL A 75 -1.69 9.44 -9.35
C VAL A 75 -2.04 8.58 -10.56
N ASP A 76 -1.29 8.78 -11.64
CA ASP A 76 -1.40 8.00 -12.87
C ASP A 76 -0.30 6.94 -12.90
N VAL A 77 -0.73 5.68 -12.84
CA VAL A 77 0.15 4.49 -12.85
C VAL A 77 0.03 3.70 -14.15
N THR A 78 -0.72 4.21 -15.13
CA THR A 78 -1.08 3.49 -16.37
C THR A 78 0.14 2.97 -17.10
N LYS A 79 1.24 3.74 -17.13
CA LYS A 79 2.49 3.34 -17.77
C LYS A 79 3.08 2.08 -17.12
N ALA A 80 3.10 2.02 -15.78
CA ALA A 80 3.64 0.87 -15.06
C ALA A 80 2.76 -0.37 -15.24
N GLU A 81 1.44 -0.21 -15.16
CA GLU A 81 0.49 -1.30 -15.41
C GLU A 81 0.63 -1.86 -16.83
N THR A 82 0.79 -0.99 -17.82
CA THR A 82 0.85 -1.36 -19.24
C THR A 82 2.18 -2.00 -19.62
N GLU A 83 3.30 -1.37 -19.25
CA GLU A 83 4.63 -1.79 -19.72
C GLU A 83 5.25 -2.86 -18.81
N LEU A 84 5.03 -2.78 -17.49
CA LEU A 84 5.58 -3.74 -16.54
C LEU A 84 4.60 -4.88 -16.20
N GLY A 85 3.35 -4.82 -16.66
CA GLY A 85 2.34 -5.84 -16.38
C GLY A 85 1.98 -5.97 -14.89
N ILE A 86 2.19 -4.91 -14.10
CA ILE A 86 1.96 -4.92 -12.66
C ILE A 86 0.46 -4.80 -12.37
N GLN A 87 -0.03 -5.68 -11.50
CA GLN A 87 -1.35 -5.61 -10.90
C GLN A 87 -1.14 -5.44 -9.40
N CYS A 88 -1.34 -4.23 -8.89
CA CYS A 88 -1.08 -3.95 -7.49
C CYS A 88 -2.04 -4.70 -6.57
N TRP A 89 -1.52 -5.21 -5.46
CA TRP A 89 -2.31 -5.89 -4.45
C TRP A 89 -3.32 -4.93 -3.80
N SER A 90 -4.38 -5.51 -3.25
CA SER A 90 -5.40 -4.71 -2.56
C SER A 90 -4.83 -4.08 -1.29
N PHE A 91 -5.39 -2.95 -0.89
CA PHE A 91 -4.97 -2.31 0.36
C PHE A 91 -5.31 -3.15 1.60
N GLU A 92 -6.35 -3.99 1.52
CA GLU A 92 -6.69 -4.93 2.59
C GLU A 92 -5.61 -6.00 2.76
N GLU A 93 -5.09 -6.57 1.68
CA GLU A 93 -3.97 -7.52 1.73
C GLU A 93 -2.71 -6.86 2.28
N MET A 94 -2.41 -5.62 1.86
CA MET A 94 -1.29 -4.86 2.42
C MET A 94 -1.41 -4.62 3.94
N ILE A 95 -2.61 -4.29 4.43
CA ILE A 95 -2.86 -4.16 5.87
C ILE A 95 -2.73 -5.51 6.55
N ARG A 96 -3.25 -6.58 5.94
CA ARG A 96 -3.18 -7.94 6.49
C ARG A 96 -1.74 -8.38 6.69
N ASP A 97 -0.93 -8.36 5.63
CA ASP A 97 0.47 -8.75 5.68
C ASP A 97 1.26 -7.91 6.70
N LEU A 98 1.02 -6.59 6.75
CA LEU A 98 1.66 -5.72 7.75
C LEU A 98 1.26 -6.09 9.19
N MET A 99 -0.03 -6.26 9.44
CA MET A 99 -0.56 -6.51 10.78
C MET A 99 -0.18 -7.91 11.26
N ASP A 100 -0.26 -8.92 10.40
CA ASP A 100 0.16 -10.29 10.70
C ASP A 100 1.64 -10.30 11.08
N GLN A 101 2.50 -9.67 10.27
CA GLN A 101 3.92 -9.53 10.59
C GLN A 101 4.16 -8.80 11.92
N GLN A 102 3.46 -7.69 12.21
CA GLN A 102 3.66 -6.92 13.43
C GLN A 102 3.19 -7.65 14.69
N LEU A 103 2.13 -8.45 14.58
CA LEU A 103 1.56 -9.22 15.69
C LEU A 103 2.21 -10.60 15.82
N GLY A 104 3.05 -10.99 14.87
CA GLY A 104 3.70 -12.30 14.83
C GLY A 104 2.75 -13.43 14.44
N PHE A 105 1.69 -13.11 13.70
CA PHE A 105 0.89 -14.10 12.99
C PHE A 105 1.63 -14.43 11.69
N GLU A 106 1.70 -15.72 11.35
CA GLU A 106 2.44 -16.20 10.16
C GLU A 106 1.84 -15.68 8.86
#